data_AF-A0AA38C717-F1
#
_entry.id   AF-A0AA38C717-F1
#
_cell.length_a   1.000
_cell.length_b   1.000
_cell.length_c   1.000
_cell.angle_alpha   90.00
_cell.angle_beta   90.00
_cell.angle_gamma   90.00
#
_symmetry.space_group_name_H-M   'P 1'
#
loop_
_entity.id
_entity.type
_entity.pdbx_description
1 polymer ?
#
loop_
_entity_poly.entity_id
_entity_poly.type
_entity_poly.pdbx_seq_one_letter_code
_entity_poly.pdbx_strand_id
1 'polypeptide(L)'
;MCRFLALEGRNFHLNHKMISVCPFARVAKKNAENLVEKVQGEQKEDKNNDSDNTKGEEDNSNEGETPKCPFGYDSRSFKIGPFSCLICRALLYESSKCVPCGHKFCKVCILRFEDCPLCGADIIKIEPDPDLQALVDQFIEGHARIKRMVSHSDDTKEREVKEQCKTVIYEDVSLERGSFLVQQAMRAFQAQNFESAKSRLELCAEDIHEQLGRNESTPELCSQLGAVLGMLGDCCRAMGDASVAVKYYNESVDFLSKLSVDDPEVVHALSVSLNKIGDLKYRDGDLSAAKSNYSQSLDIRRKAIKDYTKLSSQVLDVAVSLAKVADVNRGLGNEEAAIEGFQAAVKSLECLSLQSNEDSSLEKR
;
A
#
# COMPACT_ATOMS: atom_id res chain seq x y z
N MET A 1 19.66 19.05 -47.25
CA MET A 1 20.34 17.76 -47.03
C MET A 1 20.27 17.45 -45.54
N CYS A 2 19.32 16.60 -45.16
CA CYS A 2 19.09 16.16 -43.78
C CYS A 2 20.30 15.41 -43.23
N ARG A 3 20.75 15.77 -42.03
CA ARG A 3 21.57 14.89 -41.17
C ARG A 3 20.86 14.72 -39.84
N PHE A 4 20.12 13.63 -39.78
CA PHE A 4 19.81 12.78 -38.63
C PHE A 4 20.35 13.25 -37.28
N LEU A 5 19.45 13.74 -36.42
CA LEU A 5 19.54 13.56 -34.97
C LEU A 5 18.62 12.40 -34.59
N ALA A 6 19.17 11.19 -34.63
CA ALA A 6 18.60 10.06 -33.92
C ALA A 6 18.83 10.31 -32.42
N LEU A 7 17.89 10.98 -31.78
CA LEU A 7 17.75 10.96 -30.32
C LEU A 7 17.02 9.66 -29.96
N GLU A 8 17.76 8.56 -30.02
CA GLU A 8 17.33 7.29 -29.43
C GLU A 8 17.12 7.47 -27.92
N GLY A 9 15.91 7.13 -27.46
CA GLY A 9 15.72 6.44 -26.19
C GLY A 9 16.20 7.12 -24.91
N ARG A 10 15.79 8.37 -24.63
CA ARG A 10 15.69 8.79 -23.22
C ARG A 10 14.43 8.17 -22.60
N ASN A 11 14.55 6.88 -22.26
CA ASN A 11 13.71 6.23 -21.27
C ASN A 11 13.74 7.10 -20.01
N PHE A 12 12.65 7.82 -19.72
CA PHE A 12 12.33 8.09 -18.33
C PHE A 12 12.23 6.72 -17.68
N HIS A 13 13.24 6.35 -16.87
CA HIS A 13 13.09 5.27 -15.91
C HIS A 13 11.92 5.66 -15.00
N LEU A 14 10.71 5.25 -15.40
CA LEU A 14 9.51 5.34 -14.61
C LEU A 14 9.80 4.53 -13.36
N ASN A 15 10.12 5.22 -12.27
CA ASN A 15 10.26 4.65 -10.95
C ASN A 15 9.18 3.59 -10.77
N HIS A 16 9.60 2.34 -10.59
CA HIS A 16 8.76 1.20 -10.20
C HIS A 16 8.34 1.39 -8.74
N LYS A 17 7.73 2.54 -8.42
CA LYS A 17 7.17 2.82 -7.12
C LYS A 17 5.70 2.48 -7.22
N MET A 18 5.33 1.40 -6.53
CA MET A 18 3.95 1.11 -6.19
C MET A 18 3.37 2.30 -5.41
N ILE A 19 2.06 2.52 -5.49
CA ILE A 19 1.36 3.51 -4.65
C ILE A 19 1.84 3.37 -3.20
N SER A 20 2.41 4.43 -2.64
CA SER A 20 3.19 4.36 -1.39
C SER A 20 2.34 4.39 -0.11
N VAL A 21 1.03 4.59 -0.24
CA VAL A 21 0.12 4.74 0.90
C VAL A 21 -0.68 3.44 1.06
N CYS A 22 -0.61 2.85 2.26
CA CYS A 22 -1.40 1.66 2.59
C CYS A 22 -2.90 2.02 2.60
N PRO A 23 -3.76 1.33 1.82
CA PRO A 23 -5.20 1.66 1.72
C PRO A 23 -5.97 1.51 3.05
N PHE A 24 -5.37 0.83 4.03
CA PHE A 24 -5.97 0.54 5.33
C PHE A 24 -5.60 1.55 6.42
N ALA A 25 -4.78 2.57 6.12
CA ALA A 25 -4.22 3.49 7.12
C ALA A 25 -5.29 4.28 7.90
N ARG A 26 -6.43 4.61 7.29
CA ARG A 26 -7.52 5.35 7.95
C ARG A 26 -8.30 4.51 8.95
N VAL A 27 -8.43 3.21 8.70
CA VAL A 27 -9.14 2.31 9.61
C VAL A 27 -8.32 2.03 10.86
N ALA A 28 -7.00 1.87 10.70
CA ALA A 28 -6.09 1.74 11.84
C ALA A 28 -6.20 2.95 12.80
N LYS A 29 -6.37 4.17 12.28
CA LYS A 29 -6.55 5.39 13.09
C LYS A 29 -7.91 5.43 13.80
N LYS A 30 -9.02 5.19 13.09
CA LYS A 30 -10.37 5.16 13.68
C LYS A 30 -10.49 4.10 14.78
N ASN A 31 -9.89 2.93 14.60
CA ASN A 31 -9.89 1.88 15.63
C ASN A 31 -9.06 2.28 16.86
N ALA A 32 -7.91 2.93 16.67
CA ALA A 32 -7.12 3.45 17.78
C ALA A 32 -7.87 4.55 18.57
N GLU A 33 -8.59 5.44 17.89
CA GLU A 33 -9.42 6.48 18.52
C GLU A 33 -10.61 5.89 19.30
N ASN A 34 -11.33 4.91 18.72
CA ASN A 34 -12.43 4.21 19.39
C ASN A 34 -11.99 3.39 20.62
N LEU A 35 -10.77 2.85 20.59
CA LEU A 35 -10.18 2.16 21.75
C LEU A 35 -9.87 3.15 22.88
N VAL A 36 -9.43 4.38 22.56
CA VAL A 36 -9.16 5.43 23.54
C VAL A 36 -10.46 5.97 24.17
N GLU A 37 -11.54 6.14 23.39
CA GLU A 37 -12.85 6.56 23.93
C GLU A 37 -13.50 5.52 24.83
N LYS A 38 -13.38 4.21 24.52
CA LYS A 38 -13.86 3.13 25.40
C LYS A 38 -13.14 3.11 26.75
N VAL A 39 -11.86 3.50 26.81
CA VAL A 39 -11.09 3.58 28.06
C VAL A 39 -11.49 4.79 28.92
N GLN A 40 -12.02 5.85 28.31
CA GLN A 40 -12.48 7.05 29.03
C GLN A 40 -13.92 6.96 29.57
N GLY A 41 -14.66 5.90 29.24
CA GLY A 41 -16.05 5.68 29.67
C GLY A 41 -16.25 5.09 31.08
N GLU A 42 -15.18 4.67 31.77
CA GLU A 42 -15.27 3.97 33.07
C GLU A 42 -14.62 4.71 34.26
N GLN A 43 -14.59 6.05 34.26
CA GLN A 43 -14.18 6.80 35.45
C GLN A 43 -15.17 7.91 35.81
N LYS A 44 -16.13 7.58 36.68
CA LYS A 44 -16.77 8.53 37.57
C LYS A 44 -16.80 8.00 39.00
N GLU A 45 -16.35 8.89 39.89
CA GLU A 45 -16.56 8.94 41.34
C GLU A 45 -15.69 8.01 42.21
N ASP A 46 -14.63 8.57 42.81
CA ASP A 46 -14.75 9.08 44.19
C ASP A 46 -13.57 9.96 44.62
N LYS A 47 -13.87 10.98 45.43
CA LYS A 47 -12.92 11.90 46.08
C LYS A 47 -12.58 11.40 47.49
N ASN A 48 -11.30 11.46 47.91
CA ASN A 48 -10.83 12.22 49.09
C ASN A 48 -9.37 11.89 49.49
N ASN A 49 -8.71 12.95 49.98
CA ASN A 49 -7.44 13.15 50.73
C ASN A 49 -6.81 11.92 51.44
N ASP A 50 -5.50 11.78 51.62
CA ASP A 50 -4.54 12.67 52.29
C ASP A 50 -3.07 12.36 51.94
N SER A 51 -2.19 13.30 52.31
CA SER A 51 -0.73 13.37 52.20
C SER A 51 0.09 12.18 52.72
N ASP A 52 1.22 11.84 52.07
CA ASP A 52 2.58 12.06 52.63
C ASP A 52 3.69 11.75 51.59
N ASN A 53 4.86 12.32 51.85
CA ASN A 53 6.03 12.47 50.98
C ASN A 53 6.99 11.27 51.08
N THR A 54 7.56 10.79 49.97
CA THR A 54 9.02 10.56 49.70
C THR A 54 9.37 9.38 48.75
N LYS A 55 10.06 9.76 47.66
CA LYS A 55 11.18 9.11 46.94
C LYS A 55 11.01 7.75 46.22
N GLY A 56 11.32 7.78 44.92
CA GLY A 56 11.90 6.66 44.15
C GLY A 56 11.33 6.54 42.74
N GLU A 57 12.05 7.05 41.75
CA GLU A 57 11.74 6.98 40.32
C GLU A 57 11.69 5.53 39.80
N GLU A 58 10.54 5.09 39.27
CA GLU A 58 10.46 4.11 38.18
C GLU A 58 9.25 4.51 37.29
N ASP A 59 9.55 5.09 36.12
CA ASP A 59 8.55 5.43 35.09
C ASP A 59 7.93 4.14 34.55
N ASN A 60 6.79 3.77 35.12
CA ASN A 60 5.95 2.67 34.66
C ASN A 60 4.67 3.27 34.03
N SER A 61 4.83 3.92 32.87
CA SER A 61 3.68 4.34 32.07
C SER A 61 3.13 3.13 31.31
N ASN A 62 2.06 2.57 31.86
CA ASN A 62 1.27 1.48 31.30
C ASN A 62 0.55 1.97 30.02
N GLU A 63 1.27 2.03 28.91
CA GLU A 63 0.68 2.17 27.57
C GLU A 63 -0.01 0.86 27.20
N GLY A 64 -1.30 0.92 26.85
CA GLY A 64 -2.09 -0.25 26.46
C GLY A 64 -1.35 -1.15 25.46
N GLU A 65 -1.08 -2.40 25.88
CA GLU A 65 -0.37 -3.38 25.07
C GLU A 65 -1.19 -3.71 23.82
N THR A 66 -0.77 -3.19 22.65
CA THR A 66 -1.27 -3.67 21.37
C THR A 66 -1.00 -5.19 21.27
N PRO A 67 -1.95 -6.01 20.78
CA PRO A 67 -1.78 -7.45 20.73
C PRO A 67 -0.51 -7.82 19.97
N LYS A 68 0.42 -8.50 20.65
CA LYS A 68 1.71 -8.92 20.10
C LYS A 68 1.50 -10.20 19.28
N CYS A 69 1.93 -10.19 18.02
CA CYS A 69 1.94 -11.41 17.21
C CYS A 69 2.94 -12.41 17.81
N PRO A 70 2.54 -13.65 18.15
CA PRO A 70 3.46 -14.64 18.75
C PRO A 70 4.62 -15.03 17.81
N PHE A 71 4.49 -14.72 16.51
CA PHE A 71 5.52 -14.94 15.49
C PHE A 71 6.39 -13.71 15.19
N GLY A 72 6.20 -12.60 15.91
CA GLY A 72 7.05 -11.40 15.78
C GLY A 72 6.70 -10.46 14.62
N TYR A 73 5.52 -10.62 14.01
CA TYR A 73 5.03 -9.73 12.94
C TYR A 73 4.25 -8.51 13.46
N ASP A 74 4.60 -8.01 14.64
CA ASP A 74 3.95 -6.82 15.18
C ASP A 74 4.50 -5.53 14.56
N SER A 75 3.71 -4.47 14.55
CA SER A 75 4.06 -3.17 13.96
C SER A 75 5.20 -2.46 14.70
N ARG A 76 5.55 -2.91 15.92
CA ARG A 76 6.45 -2.23 16.86
C ARG A 76 7.81 -2.92 17.04
N SER A 77 7.95 -4.20 16.69
CA SER A 77 9.24 -4.90 16.74
C SER A 77 9.63 -5.42 15.35
N PHE A 78 10.79 -4.98 14.85
CA PHE A 78 11.34 -5.45 13.58
C PHE A 78 12.00 -6.82 13.78
N LYS A 79 11.24 -7.82 14.22
CA LYS A 79 11.70 -9.21 14.25
C LYS A 79 11.28 -9.89 12.97
N ILE A 80 12.27 -10.34 12.20
CA ILE A 80 12.04 -11.18 11.03
C ILE A 80 11.47 -12.51 11.56
N GLY A 81 10.18 -12.75 11.30
CA GLY A 81 9.51 -13.96 11.76
C GLY A 81 10.02 -15.22 11.04
N PRO A 82 9.72 -16.43 11.55
CA PRO A 82 10.26 -17.69 11.04
C PRO A 82 9.85 -18.02 9.59
N PHE A 83 8.78 -17.39 9.11
CA PHE A 83 8.26 -17.53 7.75
C PHE A 83 8.70 -16.40 6.82
N SER A 84 9.61 -15.53 7.25
CA SER A 84 10.07 -14.39 6.46
C SER A 84 11.28 -14.78 5.60
N CYS A 85 11.25 -14.38 4.34
CA CYS A 85 12.42 -14.38 3.48
C CYS A 85 13.34 -13.23 3.87
N LEU A 86 14.64 -13.47 4.03
CA LEU A 86 15.58 -12.41 4.42
C LEU A 86 15.89 -11.41 3.31
N ILE A 87 15.71 -11.80 2.05
CA ILE A 87 15.98 -10.96 0.89
C ILE A 87 14.86 -9.95 0.72
N CYS A 88 13.61 -10.41 0.60
CA CYS A 88 12.47 -9.50 0.41
C CYS A 88 11.83 -9.03 1.71
N ARG A 89 12.16 -9.63 2.85
CA ARG A 89 11.57 -9.35 4.18
C ARG A 89 10.04 -9.53 4.24
N ALA A 90 9.48 -10.17 3.22
CA ALA A 90 8.10 -10.61 3.18
C ALA A 90 8.00 -12.09 3.58
N LEU A 91 6.77 -12.56 3.83
CA LEU A 91 6.49 -13.99 3.97
C LEU A 91 6.99 -14.76 2.74
N LEU A 92 7.53 -15.94 2.98
CA LEU A 92 8.00 -16.84 1.93
C LEU A 92 6.90 -17.11 0.89
N TYR A 93 7.33 -17.23 -0.36
CA TYR A 93 6.45 -17.50 -1.50
C TYR A 93 7.23 -18.33 -2.50
N GLU A 94 6.64 -19.44 -2.94
CA GLU A 94 7.36 -20.55 -3.58
C GLU A 94 8.61 -20.90 -2.76
N SER A 95 8.40 -21.25 -1.49
CA SER A 95 9.45 -21.55 -0.52
C SER A 95 10.47 -22.52 -1.11
N SER A 96 11.74 -22.14 -1.05
CA SER A 96 12.83 -22.87 -1.68
C SER A 96 14.02 -22.97 -0.73
N LYS A 97 14.70 -24.11 -0.77
CA LYS A 97 15.82 -24.49 0.10
C LYS A 97 17.10 -24.58 -0.72
N CYS A 98 18.16 -23.92 -0.25
CA CYS A 98 19.49 -23.99 -0.83
C CYS A 98 20.17 -25.30 -0.46
N VAL A 99 20.90 -25.91 -1.40
CA VAL A 99 21.72 -27.10 -1.13
C VAL A 99 23.20 -26.73 -1.32
N PRO A 100 24.09 -27.06 -0.36
CA PRO A 100 23.87 -27.97 0.79
C PRO A 100 23.42 -27.29 2.09
N CYS A 101 23.46 -25.97 2.20
CA CYS A 101 23.32 -25.28 3.49
C CYS A 101 21.91 -25.32 4.13
N GLY A 102 20.86 -25.67 3.38
CA GLY A 102 19.50 -25.82 3.89
C GLY A 102 18.76 -24.50 4.15
N HIS A 103 19.37 -23.35 3.89
CA HIS A 103 18.75 -22.04 4.08
C HIS A 103 17.59 -21.80 3.12
N LYS A 104 16.56 -21.10 3.61
CA LYS A 104 15.25 -21.00 2.95
C LYS A 104 14.92 -19.57 2.54
N PHE A 105 14.41 -19.43 1.33
CA PHE A 105 14.08 -18.15 0.70
C PHE A 105 12.88 -18.31 -0.23
N CYS A 106 12.31 -17.20 -0.71
CA CYS A 106 11.42 -17.26 -1.87
C CYS A 106 12.23 -17.69 -3.10
N LYS A 107 11.67 -18.55 -3.95
CA LYS A 107 12.31 -19.02 -5.19
C LYS A 107 12.90 -17.86 -6.03
N VAL A 108 12.08 -16.88 -6.37
CA VAL A 108 12.50 -15.72 -7.19
C VAL A 108 13.60 -14.89 -6.52
N CYS A 109 13.61 -14.83 -5.19
CA CYS A 109 14.62 -14.07 -4.46
C CYS A 109 15.98 -14.77 -4.52
N ILE A 110 16.02 -16.09 -4.31
CA ILE A 110 17.29 -16.83 -4.26
C ILE A 110 17.89 -17.12 -5.63
N LEU A 111 17.08 -17.16 -6.70
CA LEU A 111 17.55 -17.34 -8.08
C LEU A 111 18.50 -16.24 -8.58
N ARG A 112 18.68 -15.15 -7.83
CA ARG A 112 19.56 -14.03 -8.17
C ARG A 112 20.99 -14.18 -7.66
N PHE A 113 21.26 -15.24 -6.90
CA PHE A 113 22.51 -15.44 -6.19
C PHE A 113 23.12 -16.79 -6.56
N GLU A 114 24.45 -16.82 -6.69
CA GLU A 114 25.23 -18.04 -6.89
C GLU A 114 25.66 -18.65 -5.55
N ASP A 115 25.85 -17.80 -4.54
CA ASP A 115 26.17 -18.15 -3.16
C ASP A 115 25.01 -17.82 -2.20
N CYS A 116 24.89 -18.60 -1.13
CA CYS A 116 23.81 -18.43 -0.17
C CYS A 116 23.95 -17.09 0.57
N PRO A 117 22.99 -16.15 0.49
CA PRO A 117 23.10 -14.84 1.12
C PRO A 117 23.19 -14.86 2.65
N LEU A 118 22.89 -16.02 3.26
CA LEU A 118 22.93 -16.23 4.69
C LEU A 118 24.27 -16.72 5.23
N CYS A 119 24.96 -17.60 4.50
CA CYS A 119 26.18 -18.24 4.98
C CYS A 119 27.37 -18.20 4.01
N GLY A 120 27.19 -17.66 2.81
CA GLY A 120 28.21 -17.59 1.76
C GLY A 120 28.59 -18.94 1.14
N ALA A 121 27.83 -20.01 1.41
CA ALA A 121 28.08 -21.31 0.77
C ALA A 121 27.53 -21.33 -0.66
N ASP A 122 28.31 -21.87 -1.60
CA ASP A 122 27.89 -22.03 -3.00
C ASP A 122 26.58 -22.82 -3.11
N ILE A 123 25.65 -22.30 -3.91
CA ILE A 123 24.35 -22.91 -4.15
C ILE A 123 24.52 -23.91 -5.29
N ILE A 124 24.60 -25.20 -4.94
CA ILE A 124 24.69 -26.29 -5.93
C ILE A 124 23.36 -26.46 -6.65
N LYS A 125 22.26 -26.39 -5.89
CA LYS A 125 20.90 -26.44 -6.42
C LYS A 125 19.92 -25.78 -5.46
N ILE A 126 18.78 -25.40 -6.00
CA ILE A 126 17.63 -24.86 -5.27
C ILE A 126 16.51 -25.91 -5.36
N GLU A 127 16.05 -26.40 -4.21
CA GLU A 127 14.95 -27.37 -4.13
C GLU A 127 13.69 -26.69 -3.59
N PRO A 128 12.49 -26.98 -4.15
CA PRO A 128 11.24 -26.49 -3.57
C PRO A 128 11.01 -27.13 -2.19
N ASP A 129 10.42 -26.36 -1.28
CA ASP A 129 10.03 -26.78 0.07
C ASP A 129 8.50 -26.64 0.23
N PRO A 130 7.72 -27.60 -0.29
CA PRO A 130 6.25 -27.50 -0.30
C PRO A 130 5.66 -27.60 1.11
N ASP A 131 6.31 -28.32 2.03
CA ASP A 131 5.85 -28.45 3.41
C ASP A 131 5.95 -27.10 4.13
N LEU A 132 7.06 -26.38 3.96
CA LEU A 132 7.17 -25.02 4.49
C LEU A 132 6.19 -24.07 3.80
N GLN A 133 6.00 -24.18 2.49
CA GLN A 133 5.04 -23.33 1.78
C GLN A 133 3.63 -23.54 2.34
N ALA A 134 3.22 -24.78 2.59
CA ALA A 134 1.93 -25.10 3.19
C ALA A 134 1.76 -24.49 4.60
N LEU A 135 2.81 -24.51 5.42
CA LEU A 135 2.79 -23.85 6.74
C LEU A 135 2.66 -22.33 6.62
N VAL A 136 3.36 -21.72 5.66
CA VAL A 136 3.24 -20.29 5.38
C VAL A 136 1.81 -19.96 4.95
N ASP A 137 1.25 -20.72 4.01
CA ASP A 137 -0.12 -20.55 3.50
C ASP A 137 -1.17 -20.72 4.60
N GLN A 138 -1.00 -21.72 5.48
CA GLN A 138 -1.83 -21.89 6.67
C GLN A 138 -1.69 -20.72 7.64
N PHE A 139 -0.48 -20.17 7.80
CA PHE A 139 -0.26 -18.99 8.63
C PHE A 139 -0.99 -17.76 8.06
N ILE A 140 -0.93 -17.56 6.75
CA ILE A 140 -1.70 -16.49 6.08
C ILE A 140 -3.19 -16.74 6.30
N GLU A 141 -3.71 -17.92 6.00
CA GLU A 141 -5.12 -18.25 6.22
C GLU A 141 -5.55 -18.10 7.69
N GLY A 142 -4.66 -18.39 8.64
CA GLY A 142 -4.88 -18.17 10.06
C GLY A 142 -5.18 -16.70 10.41
N HIS A 143 -4.53 -15.75 9.73
CA HIS A 143 -4.87 -14.33 9.82
C HIS A 143 -6.25 -13.97 9.22
N ALA A 144 -6.95 -14.91 8.54
CA ALA A 144 -8.31 -14.76 8.01
C ALA A 144 -9.42 -15.25 8.96
N ARG A 145 -9.13 -16.25 9.80
CA ARG A 145 -10.15 -17.00 10.54
C ARG A 145 -10.57 -16.41 11.89
N ILE A 146 -10.16 -15.19 12.22
CA ILE A 146 -10.75 -14.47 13.35
C ILE A 146 -12.06 -13.81 12.89
N LYS A 147 -13.05 -14.65 12.53
CA LYS A 147 -14.48 -14.34 12.41
C LYS A 147 -15.14 -15.10 13.56
N ARG A 148 -15.64 -14.44 14.61
CA ARG A 148 -16.59 -15.08 15.52
C ARG A 148 -18.02 -14.75 15.10
N MET A 149 -18.79 -15.80 14.84
CA MET A 149 -20.24 -15.73 14.93
C MET A 149 -20.61 -15.42 16.38
N VAL A 150 -21.25 -14.28 16.62
CA VAL A 150 -21.98 -14.04 17.86
C VAL A 150 -23.27 -14.86 17.76
N SER A 151 -23.29 -16.05 18.34
CA SER A 151 -24.57 -16.69 18.66
C SER A 151 -25.19 -15.90 19.81
N HIS A 152 -26.27 -15.17 19.51
CA HIS A 152 -27.24 -14.79 20.52
C HIS A 152 -27.68 -16.07 21.25
N SER A 153 -27.20 -16.28 22.47
CA SER A 153 -27.86 -17.19 23.39
C SER A 153 -28.91 -16.37 24.13
N ASP A 154 -30.12 -16.36 23.59
CA ASP A 154 -31.31 -16.21 24.41
C ASP A 154 -31.23 -17.27 25.53
N ASP A 155 -31.57 -16.81 26.73
CA ASP A 155 -31.69 -17.61 27.94
C ASP A 155 -32.50 -18.89 27.69
N THR A 156 -31.93 -20.07 27.97
CA THR A 156 -32.57 -21.10 28.80
C THR A 156 -31.68 -22.35 29.04
N LYS A 157 -31.30 -22.52 30.31
CA LYS A 157 -31.18 -23.76 31.10
C LYS A 157 -30.25 -24.92 30.67
N GLU A 158 -29.30 -25.14 31.59
CA GLU A 158 -28.87 -26.41 32.23
C GLU A 158 -27.72 -27.29 31.65
N ARG A 159 -26.66 -27.34 32.48
CA ARG A 159 -25.83 -28.50 32.93
C ARG A 159 -24.67 -29.03 32.08
N GLU A 160 -23.46 -28.66 32.56
CA GLU A 160 -22.24 -29.46 32.82
C GLU A 160 -21.68 -30.40 31.73
N VAL A 161 -20.50 -30.05 31.17
CA VAL A 161 -19.19 -30.67 31.50
C VAL A 161 -18.10 -29.61 31.26
N LYS A 162 -17.30 -29.31 32.29
CA LYS A 162 -16.16 -28.38 32.23
C LYS A 162 -14.94 -29.08 31.64
N GLU A 163 -14.62 -28.77 30.38
CA GLU A 163 -13.25 -28.77 29.90
C GLU A 163 -12.92 -27.32 29.58
N GLN A 164 -12.14 -26.67 30.45
CA GLN A 164 -11.76 -25.26 30.31
C GLN A 164 -10.78 -25.11 29.14
N CYS A 165 -11.30 -25.17 27.92
CA CYS A 165 -10.65 -24.56 26.78
C CYS A 165 -10.72 -23.06 27.03
N LYS A 166 -9.60 -22.46 27.47
CA LYS A 166 -9.45 -21.00 27.57
C LYS A 166 -9.90 -20.42 26.24
N THR A 167 -11.08 -19.81 26.22
CA THR A 167 -11.61 -19.13 25.05
C THR A 167 -10.74 -17.91 24.86
N VAL A 168 -9.66 -18.05 24.08
CA VAL A 168 -8.79 -16.93 23.78
C VAL A 168 -9.59 -15.98 22.90
N ILE A 169 -9.97 -14.85 23.46
CA ILE A 169 -10.70 -13.80 22.75
C ILE A 169 -9.67 -13.12 21.85
N TYR A 170 -9.82 -13.29 20.55
CA TYR A 170 -9.15 -12.47 19.56
C TYR A 170 -10.24 -11.73 18.79
N GLU A 171 -10.23 -10.40 18.89
CA GLU A 171 -11.16 -9.46 18.25
C GLU A 171 -10.99 -9.43 16.73
N ASP A 172 -12.01 -8.95 16.01
CA ASP A 172 -12.13 -8.94 14.55
C ASP A 172 -10.92 -8.30 13.81
N VAL A 173 -10.02 -9.16 13.31
CA VAL A 173 -8.78 -8.81 12.56
C VAL A 173 -9.04 -8.57 11.07
N SER A 174 -10.30 -8.55 10.59
CA SER A 174 -10.59 -8.36 9.15
C SER A 174 -10.05 -7.04 8.59
N LEU A 175 -9.85 -6.03 9.45
CA LEU A 175 -9.22 -4.75 9.11
C LEU A 175 -7.69 -4.74 9.27
N GLU A 176 -7.13 -5.72 9.97
CA GLU A 176 -5.70 -5.92 10.13
C GLU A 176 -5.13 -6.85 9.05
N ARG A 177 -5.90 -7.82 8.55
CA ARG A 177 -5.47 -8.75 7.50
C ARG A 177 -5.16 -8.04 6.19
N GLY A 178 -6.05 -7.17 5.71
CA GLY A 178 -5.83 -6.43 4.47
C GLY A 178 -4.57 -5.56 4.53
N SER A 179 -4.39 -4.83 5.63
CA SER A 179 -3.17 -4.05 5.89
C SER A 179 -1.92 -4.94 5.92
N PHE A 180 -1.99 -6.08 6.60
CA PHE A 180 -0.91 -7.05 6.67
C PHE A 180 -0.53 -7.58 5.27
N LEU A 181 -1.50 -8.03 4.48
CA LEU A 181 -1.28 -8.53 3.13
C LEU A 181 -0.66 -7.47 2.23
N VAL A 182 -1.16 -6.24 2.29
CA VAL A 182 -0.59 -5.10 1.55
C VAL A 182 0.85 -4.82 1.97
N GLN A 183 1.17 -4.84 3.27
CA GLN A 183 2.55 -4.65 3.74
C GLN A 183 3.49 -5.75 3.22
N GLN A 184 3.06 -7.02 3.25
CA GLN A 184 3.83 -8.12 2.69
C GLN A 184 4.03 -7.96 1.18
N ALA A 185 2.98 -7.53 0.47
CA ALA A 185 3.05 -7.27 -0.97
C ALA A 185 4.03 -6.15 -1.31
N MET A 186 4.00 -5.03 -0.56
CA MET A 186 4.90 -3.91 -0.77
C MET A 186 6.36 -4.31 -0.56
N ARG A 187 6.66 -5.09 0.48
CA ARG A 187 8.01 -5.63 0.73
C ARG A 187 8.48 -6.53 -0.41
N ALA A 188 7.62 -7.46 -0.84
CA ALA A 188 7.90 -8.35 -1.97
C ALA A 188 8.15 -7.57 -3.27
N PHE A 189 7.31 -6.57 -3.56
CA PHE A 189 7.41 -5.75 -4.76
C PHE A 189 8.69 -4.90 -4.79
N GLN A 190 9.08 -4.29 -3.66
CA GLN A 190 10.34 -3.55 -3.55
C GLN A 190 11.55 -4.43 -3.81
N ALA A 191 11.48 -5.70 -3.41
CA ALA A 191 12.47 -6.72 -3.72
C ALA A 191 12.31 -7.34 -5.12
N GLN A 192 11.46 -6.77 -5.99
CA GLN A 192 11.17 -7.27 -7.33
C GLN A 192 10.66 -8.72 -7.37
N ASN A 193 10.05 -9.21 -6.29
CA ASN A 193 9.34 -10.49 -6.27
C ASN A 193 7.86 -10.20 -6.55
N PHE A 194 7.56 -9.96 -7.83
CA PHE A 194 6.25 -9.47 -8.27
C PHE A 194 5.17 -10.56 -8.16
N GLU A 195 5.55 -11.83 -8.29
CA GLU A 195 4.65 -12.98 -8.13
C GLU A 195 4.14 -13.07 -6.69
N SER A 196 5.04 -12.95 -5.72
CA SER A 196 4.67 -12.92 -4.30
C SER A 196 3.80 -11.70 -3.98
N ALA A 197 4.16 -10.52 -4.51
CA ALA A 197 3.37 -9.31 -4.30
C ALA A 197 1.95 -9.45 -4.88
N LYS A 198 1.84 -9.94 -6.13
CA LYS A 198 0.57 -10.17 -6.81
C LYS A 198 -0.30 -11.13 -6.03
N SER A 199 0.23 -12.29 -5.62
CA SER A 199 -0.53 -13.29 -4.86
C SER A 199 -1.10 -12.72 -3.55
N ARG A 200 -0.34 -11.90 -2.81
CA ARG A 200 -0.84 -11.26 -1.58
C ARG A 200 -1.94 -10.23 -1.85
N LEU A 201 -1.82 -9.47 -2.92
CA LEU A 201 -2.81 -8.47 -3.31
C LEU A 201 -4.08 -9.11 -3.87
N GLU A 202 -3.99 -10.25 -4.57
CA GLU A 202 -5.15 -11.02 -5.03
C GLU A 202 -5.97 -11.51 -3.84
N LEU A 203 -5.31 -12.12 -2.83
CA LEU A 203 -5.98 -12.50 -1.58
C LEU A 203 -6.66 -11.31 -0.91
N CYS A 204 -5.98 -10.15 -0.85
CA CYS A 204 -6.56 -8.94 -0.27
C CYS A 204 -7.77 -8.43 -1.07
N ALA A 205 -7.71 -8.48 -2.40
CA ALA A 205 -8.81 -8.05 -3.25
C ALA A 205 -10.02 -8.99 -3.12
N GLU A 206 -9.79 -10.31 -3.07
CA GLU A 206 -10.81 -11.33 -2.83
C GLU A 206 -11.50 -11.11 -1.48
N ASP A 207 -10.73 -10.86 -0.41
CA ASP A 207 -11.28 -10.57 0.91
C ASP A 207 -12.19 -9.32 0.91
N ILE A 208 -11.80 -8.27 0.19
CA ILE A 208 -12.62 -7.05 0.06
C ILE A 208 -13.86 -7.30 -0.80
N HIS A 209 -13.73 -8.05 -1.91
CA HIS A 209 -14.85 -8.44 -2.74
C HIS A 209 -15.88 -9.27 -1.98
N GLU A 210 -15.43 -10.21 -1.14
CA GLU A 210 -16.32 -11.00 -0.30
C GLU A 210 -17.08 -10.10 0.70
N GLN A 211 -16.40 -9.12 1.30
CA GLN A 211 -17.04 -8.15 2.19
C GLN A 211 -18.08 -7.28 1.48
N LEU A 212 -17.78 -6.82 0.25
CA LEU A 212 -18.71 -6.07 -0.59
C LEU A 212 -19.93 -6.90 -1.01
N GLY A 213 -19.81 -8.22 -1.12
CA GLY A 213 -20.93 -9.11 -1.43
C GLY A 213 -21.83 -9.42 -0.22
N ARG A 214 -21.30 -9.31 1.00
CA ARG A 214 -22.02 -9.62 2.25
C ARG A 214 -22.65 -8.37 2.90
N ASN A 215 -22.01 -7.21 2.75
CA ASN A 215 -22.43 -5.94 3.34
C ASN A 215 -22.88 -4.97 2.24
N GLU A 216 -23.62 -3.91 2.60
CA GLU A 216 -23.81 -2.79 1.68
C GLU A 216 -22.47 -2.12 1.35
N SER A 217 -22.28 -1.77 0.08
CA SER A 217 -21.06 -1.16 -0.45
C SER A 217 -20.72 0.13 0.29
N THR A 218 -19.66 0.13 1.09
CA THR A 218 -19.16 1.34 1.76
C THR A 218 -18.15 2.09 0.89
N PRO A 219 -18.10 3.44 0.95
CA PRO A 219 -17.07 4.23 0.28
C PRO A 219 -15.64 3.80 0.64
N GLU A 220 -15.41 3.39 1.88
CA GLU A 220 -14.11 2.90 2.36
C GLU A 220 -13.68 1.60 1.68
N LEU A 221 -14.57 0.60 1.56
CA LEU A 221 -14.24 -0.67 0.90
C LEU A 221 -13.97 -0.47 -0.60
N CYS A 222 -14.74 0.41 -1.26
CA CYS A 222 -14.49 0.80 -2.64
C CYS A 222 -13.13 1.50 -2.80
N SER A 223 -12.75 2.37 -1.86
CA SER A 223 -11.45 3.04 -1.87
C SER A 223 -10.30 2.04 -1.69
N GLN A 224 -10.43 1.14 -0.71
CA GLN A 224 -9.46 0.07 -0.46
C GLN A 224 -9.28 -0.85 -1.66
N LEU A 225 -10.38 -1.35 -2.22
CA LEU A 225 -10.36 -2.23 -3.39
C LEU A 225 -9.75 -1.51 -4.58
N GLY A 226 -10.17 -0.27 -4.84
CA GLY A 226 -9.62 0.55 -5.92
C GLY A 226 -8.11 0.71 -5.83
N ALA A 227 -7.57 0.95 -4.63
CA ALA A 227 -6.13 1.05 -4.42
C ALA A 227 -5.41 -0.30 -4.58
N VAL A 228 -5.96 -1.40 -4.03
CA VAL A 228 -5.39 -2.76 -4.18
C VAL A 228 -5.36 -3.19 -5.65
N LEU A 229 -6.42 -2.91 -6.42
CA LEU A 229 -6.47 -3.15 -7.86
C LEU A 229 -5.40 -2.34 -8.60
N GLY A 230 -5.16 -1.09 -8.21
CA GLY A 230 -4.06 -0.29 -8.73
C GLY A 230 -2.69 -0.94 -8.49
N MET A 231 -2.47 -1.49 -7.30
CA MET A 231 -1.23 -2.21 -6.96
C MET A 231 -1.09 -3.54 -7.72
N LEU A 232 -2.20 -4.24 -8.00
CA LEU A 232 -2.22 -5.42 -8.87
C LEU A 232 -1.83 -5.07 -10.31
N GLY A 233 -2.35 -3.94 -10.82
CA GLY A 233 -1.95 -3.38 -12.10
C GLY A 233 -0.44 -3.09 -12.16
N ASP A 234 0.13 -2.53 -11.08
CA ASP A 234 1.57 -2.30 -10.97
C ASP A 234 2.39 -3.60 -11.00
N CYS A 235 1.91 -4.67 -10.35
CA CYS A 235 2.55 -5.99 -10.39
C CYS A 235 2.53 -6.58 -11.80
N CYS A 236 1.36 -6.61 -12.45
CA CYS A 236 1.22 -7.14 -13.81
C CYS A 236 2.08 -6.37 -14.81
N ARG A 237 2.10 -5.03 -14.70
CA ARG A 237 2.96 -4.17 -15.52
C ARG A 237 4.44 -4.50 -15.32
N ALA A 238 4.88 -4.70 -14.08
CA ALA A 238 6.27 -5.03 -13.76
C ALA A 238 6.67 -6.43 -14.28
N MET A 239 5.73 -7.36 -14.32
CA MET A 239 5.89 -8.70 -14.94
C MET A 239 5.84 -8.68 -16.47
N GLY A 240 5.56 -7.53 -17.10
CA GLY A 240 5.46 -7.39 -18.56
C GLY A 240 4.07 -7.68 -19.13
N ASP A 241 3.07 -7.95 -18.30
CA ASP A 241 1.70 -8.23 -18.72
C ASP A 241 0.88 -6.92 -18.79
N ALA A 242 1.08 -6.18 -19.89
CA ALA A 242 0.46 -4.88 -20.10
C ALA A 242 -1.07 -4.94 -20.25
N SER A 243 -1.61 -6.00 -20.86
CA SER A 243 -3.05 -6.13 -21.09
C SER A 243 -3.80 -6.38 -19.77
N VAL A 244 -3.28 -7.28 -18.92
CA VAL A 244 -3.84 -7.54 -17.60
C VAL A 244 -3.65 -6.33 -16.68
N ALA A 245 -2.53 -5.61 -16.78
CA ALA A 245 -2.33 -4.37 -16.05
C ALA A 245 -3.40 -3.31 -16.36
N VAL A 246 -3.69 -3.08 -17.66
CA VAL A 246 -4.76 -2.16 -18.07
C VAL A 246 -6.12 -2.59 -17.52
N LYS A 247 -6.41 -3.90 -17.50
CA LYS A 247 -7.66 -4.42 -16.91
C LYS A 247 -7.78 -4.02 -15.42
N TYR A 248 -6.76 -4.31 -14.61
CA TYR A 248 -6.78 -3.94 -13.19
C TYR A 248 -6.83 -2.42 -12.95
N TYR A 249 -6.13 -1.62 -13.75
CA TYR A 249 -6.21 -0.17 -13.62
C TYR A 249 -7.59 0.38 -14.00
N ASN A 250 -8.26 -0.19 -15.01
CA ASN A 250 -9.64 0.21 -15.34
C ASN A 250 -10.60 -0.16 -14.22
N GLU A 251 -10.51 -1.37 -13.67
CA GLU A 251 -11.33 -1.77 -12.52
C GLU A 251 -11.08 -0.85 -11.31
N SER A 252 -9.81 -0.48 -11.06
CA SER A 252 -9.44 0.53 -10.05
C SER A 252 -10.15 1.87 -10.30
N VAL A 253 -10.15 2.38 -11.53
CA VAL A 253 -10.85 3.60 -11.93
C VAL A 253 -12.36 3.48 -11.72
N ASP A 254 -12.96 2.34 -12.06
CA ASP A 254 -14.40 2.11 -11.93
C ASP A 254 -14.87 2.12 -10.46
N PHE A 255 -14.05 1.65 -9.52
CA PHE A 255 -14.35 1.75 -8.09
C PHE A 255 -14.11 3.15 -7.53
N LEU A 256 -12.97 3.77 -7.87
CA LEU A 256 -12.58 5.07 -7.31
C LEU A 256 -13.41 6.23 -7.87
N SER A 257 -13.91 6.14 -9.11
CA SER A 257 -14.74 7.18 -9.74
C SER A 257 -16.13 7.33 -9.12
N LYS A 258 -16.59 6.32 -8.36
CA LYS A 258 -17.87 6.34 -7.63
C LYS A 258 -17.77 7.06 -6.28
N LEU A 259 -16.56 7.43 -5.86
CA LEU A 259 -16.29 8.06 -4.57
C LEU A 259 -16.26 9.58 -4.67
N SER A 260 -16.37 10.26 -3.53
CA SER A 260 -16.21 11.72 -3.51
C SER A 260 -14.80 12.13 -3.92
N VAL A 261 -14.71 13.16 -4.76
CA VAL A 261 -13.46 13.78 -5.22
C VAL A 261 -12.86 14.75 -4.19
N ASP A 262 -13.46 14.88 -3.01
CA ASP A 262 -12.93 15.71 -1.93
C ASP A 262 -11.82 15.00 -1.14
N ASP A 263 -11.72 13.68 -1.28
CA ASP A 263 -10.71 12.86 -0.61
C ASP A 263 -9.37 12.86 -1.39
N PRO A 264 -8.29 13.43 -0.82
CA PRO A 264 -7.00 13.52 -1.50
C PRO A 264 -6.41 12.15 -1.85
N GLU A 265 -6.67 11.10 -1.05
CA GLU A 265 -6.14 9.76 -1.31
C GLU A 265 -6.83 9.13 -2.52
N VAL A 266 -8.17 9.29 -2.62
CA VAL A 266 -8.97 8.83 -3.76
C VAL A 266 -8.56 9.58 -5.03
N VAL A 267 -8.46 10.91 -4.96
CA VAL A 267 -8.01 11.76 -6.07
C VAL A 267 -6.63 11.30 -6.56
N HIS A 268 -5.69 11.07 -5.65
CA HIS A 268 -4.35 10.63 -6.01
C HIS A 268 -4.38 9.24 -6.66
N ALA A 269 -5.02 8.25 -6.03
CA ALA A 269 -5.08 6.88 -6.55
C ALA A 269 -5.75 6.82 -7.93
N LEU A 270 -6.90 7.47 -8.10
CA LEU A 270 -7.63 7.53 -9.36
C LEU A 270 -6.79 8.18 -10.47
N SER A 271 -6.15 9.31 -10.15
CA SER A 271 -5.29 10.03 -11.08
C SER A 271 -4.05 9.23 -11.48
N VAL A 272 -3.49 8.44 -10.56
CA VAL A 272 -2.36 7.54 -10.82
C VAL A 272 -2.79 6.40 -11.73
N SER A 273 -3.90 5.72 -11.46
CA SER A 273 -4.42 4.63 -12.31
C SER A 273 -4.65 5.09 -13.76
N LEU A 274 -5.30 6.24 -13.96
CA LEU A 274 -5.47 6.84 -15.29
C LEU A 274 -4.14 7.14 -15.97
N ASN A 275 -3.18 7.71 -15.23
CA ASN A 275 -1.84 7.96 -15.76
C ASN A 275 -1.11 6.68 -16.15
N LYS A 276 -1.25 5.58 -15.39
CA LYS A 276 -0.64 4.30 -15.73
C LYS A 276 -1.26 3.68 -16.98
N ILE A 277 -2.59 3.79 -17.16
CA ILE A 277 -3.26 3.39 -18.41
C ILE A 277 -2.73 4.23 -19.57
N GLY A 278 -2.62 5.56 -19.39
CA GLY A 278 -2.06 6.45 -20.39
C GLY A 278 -0.63 6.09 -20.77
N ASP A 279 0.24 5.77 -19.79
CA ASP A 279 1.63 5.33 -20.04
C ASP A 279 1.69 4.03 -20.85
N LEU A 280 0.80 3.07 -20.56
CA LEU A 280 0.72 1.82 -21.31
C LEU A 280 0.22 2.04 -22.75
N LYS A 281 -0.82 2.87 -22.93
CA LYS A 281 -1.36 3.21 -24.26
C LYS A 281 -0.38 4.01 -25.10
N TYR A 282 0.37 4.91 -24.48
CA TYR A 282 1.43 5.65 -25.16
C TYR A 282 2.51 4.71 -25.70
N ARG A 283 2.95 3.74 -24.90
CA ARG A 283 3.93 2.73 -25.31
C ARG A 283 3.41 1.80 -26.41
N ASP A 284 2.10 1.55 -26.44
CA ASP A 284 1.40 0.78 -27.47
C ASP A 284 1.20 1.59 -28.78
N GLY A 285 1.55 2.87 -28.79
CA GLY A 285 1.35 3.77 -29.94
C GLY A 285 -0.06 4.35 -30.07
N ASP A 286 -0.99 3.99 -29.19
CA ASP A 286 -2.33 4.57 -29.11
C ASP A 286 -2.29 5.93 -28.39
N LEU A 287 -1.74 6.92 -29.10
CA LEU A 287 -1.58 8.28 -28.58
C LEU A 287 -2.93 8.96 -28.30
N SER A 288 -4.00 8.57 -29.00
CA SER A 288 -5.34 9.11 -28.76
C SER A 288 -5.89 8.66 -27.42
N ALA A 289 -5.82 7.35 -27.13
CA ALA A 289 -6.22 6.84 -25.82
C ALA A 289 -5.30 7.34 -24.70
N ALA A 290 -3.99 7.46 -24.95
CA ALA A 290 -3.06 8.04 -23.99
C ALA A 290 -3.45 9.49 -23.63
N LYS A 291 -3.72 10.34 -24.63
CA LYS A 291 -4.17 11.72 -24.43
C LYS A 291 -5.45 11.79 -23.61
N SER A 292 -6.43 10.95 -23.93
CA SER A 292 -7.70 10.89 -23.20
C SER A 292 -7.47 10.60 -21.71
N ASN A 293 -6.71 9.55 -21.39
CA ASN A 293 -6.43 9.14 -20.01
C ASN A 293 -5.64 10.20 -19.22
N TYR A 294 -4.59 10.78 -19.83
CA TYR A 294 -3.82 11.84 -19.19
C TYR A 294 -4.65 13.12 -18.97
N SER A 295 -5.53 13.46 -19.90
CA SER A 295 -6.41 14.64 -19.77
C SER A 295 -7.42 14.44 -18.65
N GLN A 296 -8.03 13.25 -18.54
CA GLN A 296 -8.91 12.91 -17.42
C GLN A 296 -8.19 12.99 -16.06
N SER A 297 -6.97 12.45 -15.97
CA SER A 297 -6.14 12.56 -14.76
C SER A 297 -5.87 14.03 -14.39
N LEU A 298 -5.49 14.86 -15.38
CA LEU A 298 -5.26 16.28 -15.18
C LEU A 298 -6.51 17.01 -14.66
N ASP A 299 -7.67 16.72 -15.23
CA ASP A 299 -8.93 17.36 -14.86
C ASP A 299 -9.35 17.01 -13.43
N ILE A 300 -9.15 15.75 -13.01
CA ILE A 300 -9.41 15.31 -11.63
C ILE A 300 -8.53 16.07 -10.65
N ARG A 301 -7.22 16.13 -10.90
CA ARG A 301 -6.28 16.84 -10.02
C ARG A 301 -6.58 18.35 -9.97
N ARG A 302 -6.95 18.97 -11.10
CA ARG A 302 -7.32 20.40 -11.15
C ARG A 302 -8.59 20.70 -10.36
N LYS A 303 -9.58 19.82 -10.41
CA LYS A 303 -10.82 19.98 -9.62
C LYS A 303 -10.52 19.94 -8.13
N ALA A 304 -9.66 19.02 -7.69
CA ALA A 304 -9.29 18.87 -6.28
C ALA A 304 -8.51 20.06 -5.68
N ILE A 305 -7.76 20.82 -6.48
CA ILE A 305 -6.96 21.96 -5.99
C ILE A 305 -7.82 23.18 -5.57
N LYS A 306 -9.12 23.22 -5.90
CA LYS A 306 -9.98 24.35 -5.54
C LYS A 306 -10.15 24.55 -4.03
N ASP A 307 -10.01 23.47 -3.24
CA ASP A 307 -10.34 23.46 -1.81
C ASP A 307 -9.13 23.21 -0.88
N TYR A 308 -7.94 22.98 -1.43
CA TYR A 308 -6.73 22.69 -0.66
C TYR A 308 -5.66 23.76 -0.89
N THR A 309 -5.28 24.44 0.19
CA THR A 309 -4.08 25.28 0.30
C THR A 309 -2.91 24.61 -0.43
N LYS A 310 -2.25 25.33 -1.35
CA LYS A 310 -1.22 24.83 -2.30
C LYS A 310 -0.14 23.94 -1.63
N LEU A 311 -0.44 22.67 -1.39
CA LEU A 311 0.55 21.69 -0.98
C LEU A 311 1.50 21.46 -2.16
N SER A 312 2.80 21.46 -1.89
CA SER A 312 3.82 21.26 -2.92
C SER A 312 3.63 19.97 -3.72
N SER A 313 3.16 18.90 -3.07
CA SER A 313 2.83 17.62 -3.70
C SER A 313 1.72 17.70 -4.74
N GLN A 314 0.64 18.45 -4.48
CA GLN A 314 -0.49 18.59 -5.41
C GLN A 314 -0.09 19.42 -6.64
N VAL A 315 0.72 20.45 -6.43
CA VAL A 315 1.26 21.27 -7.53
C VAL A 315 2.20 20.45 -8.42
N LEU A 316 3.08 19.65 -7.82
CA LEU A 316 3.94 18.71 -8.55
C LEU A 316 3.11 17.71 -9.38
N ASP A 317 2.08 17.14 -8.77
CA ASP A 317 1.19 16.18 -9.42
C ASP A 317 0.47 16.79 -10.64
N VAL A 318 0.00 18.04 -10.55
CA VAL A 318 -0.60 18.74 -11.71
C VAL A 318 0.43 19.09 -12.77
N ALA A 319 1.63 19.56 -12.38
CA ALA A 319 2.69 19.85 -13.33
C ALA A 319 3.11 18.60 -14.12
N VAL A 320 3.20 17.45 -13.46
CA VAL A 320 3.47 16.16 -14.12
C VAL A 320 2.34 15.79 -15.08
N SER A 321 1.07 15.90 -14.67
CA SER A 321 -0.07 15.62 -15.57
C SER A 321 -0.09 16.57 -16.78
N LEU A 322 0.24 17.85 -16.62
CA LEU A 322 0.38 18.81 -17.72
C LEU A 322 1.48 18.40 -18.71
N ALA A 323 2.65 18.03 -18.19
CA ALA A 323 3.77 17.60 -19.01
C ALA A 323 3.43 16.32 -19.80
N LYS A 324 2.69 15.37 -19.21
CA LYS A 324 2.24 14.16 -19.91
C LYS A 324 1.28 14.48 -21.06
N VAL A 325 0.28 15.35 -20.84
CA VAL A 325 -0.64 15.77 -21.92
C VAL A 325 0.12 16.50 -23.04
N ALA A 326 1.06 17.38 -22.68
CA ALA A 326 1.91 18.09 -23.63
C ALA A 326 2.77 17.13 -24.47
N ASP A 327 3.36 16.11 -23.84
CA ASP A 327 4.18 15.12 -24.51
C ASP A 327 3.38 14.29 -25.53
N VAL A 328 2.13 13.93 -25.20
CA VAL A 328 1.26 13.25 -26.17
C VAL A 328 0.85 14.18 -27.32
N ASN A 329 0.57 15.46 -27.05
CA ASN A 329 0.28 16.43 -28.11
C ASN A 329 1.46 16.57 -29.07
N ARG A 330 2.70 16.57 -28.55
CA ARG A 330 3.91 16.53 -29.37
C ARG A 330 3.95 15.28 -30.25
N GLY A 331 3.69 14.11 -29.68
CA GLY A 331 3.64 12.84 -30.42
C GLY A 331 2.56 12.82 -31.52
N LEU A 332 1.45 13.53 -31.31
CA LEU A 332 0.36 13.70 -32.29
C LEU A 332 0.63 14.78 -33.35
N GLY A 333 1.76 15.49 -33.28
CA GLY A 333 2.10 16.60 -34.19
C GLY A 333 1.43 17.94 -33.85
N ASN A 334 0.76 18.05 -32.70
CA ASN A 334 0.13 19.28 -32.23
C ASN A 334 1.15 20.13 -31.44
N GLU A 335 2.12 20.73 -32.14
CA GLU A 335 3.25 21.43 -31.52
C GLU A 335 2.85 22.61 -30.65
N GLU A 336 1.91 23.45 -31.10
CA GLU A 336 1.44 24.62 -30.34
C GLU A 336 0.86 24.20 -28.97
N ALA A 337 -0.05 23.22 -28.98
CA ALA A 337 -0.65 22.69 -27.75
C ALA A 337 0.38 22.01 -26.82
N ALA A 338 1.44 21.42 -27.37
CA ALA A 338 2.53 20.87 -26.58
C ALA A 338 3.33 21.98 -25.88
N ILE A 339 3.70 23.03 -26.62
CA ILE A 339 4.45 24.18 -26.06
C ILE A 339 3.64 24.85 -24.95
N GLU A 340 2.36 25.14 -25.20
CA GLU A 340 1.45 25.72 -24.19
C GLU A 340 1.35 24.85 -22.94
N GLY A 341 1.20 23.53 -23.12
CA GLY A 341 1.13 22.58 -22.01
C GLY A 341 2.41 22.51 -21.18
N PHE A 342 3.59 22.52 -21.81
CA PHE A 342 4.87 22.56 -21.10
C PHE A 342 5.08 23.90 -20.37
N GLN A 343 4.74 25.03 -21.00
CA GLN A 343 4.81 26.34 -20.35
C GLN A 343 3.88 26.42 -19.13
N ALA A 344 2.67 25.86 -19.21
CA ALA A 344 1.75 25.78 -18.08
C ALA A 344 2.30 24.91 -16.93
N ALA A 345 3.00 23.81 -17.25
CA ALA A 345 3.64 22.96 -16.25
C ALA A 345 4.76 23.71 -15.51
N VAL A 346 5.64 24.41 -16.25
CA VAL A 346 6.71 25.23 -15.67
C VAL A 346 6.15 26.33 -14.77
N LYS A 347 5.16 27.09 -15.26
CA LYS A 347 4.51 28.16 -14.48
C LYS A 347 3.89 27.65 -13.18
N SER A 348 3.36 26.42 -13.19
CA SER A 348 2.80 25.80 -12.00
C SER A 348 3.90 25.52 -10.96
N LEU A 349 5.08 25.09 -11.40
CA LEU A 349 6.23 24.82 -10.52
C LEU A 349 6.89 26.11 -9.99
N GLU A 350 6.94 27.18 -10.78
CA GLU A 350 7.48 28.48 -10.35
C GLU A 350 6.73 29.06 -9.13
N CYS A 351 5.44 28.73 -9.00
CA CYS A 351 4.66 29.11 -7.81
C CYS A 351 5.17 28.46 -6.51
N LEU A 352 5.98 27.40 -6.59
CA LEU A 352 6.62 26.76 -5.43
C LEU A 352 7.97 27.38 -5.07
N SER A 353 8.67 28.00 -6.04
CA SER A 353 10.02 28.53 -5.86
C SER A 353 10.09 29.90 -5.16
N LEU A 354 8.97 30.55 -4.85
CA LEU A 354 8.93 31.90 -4.27
C LEU A 354 8.64 31.97 -2.75
N GLN A 355 9.01 30.93 -2.00
CA GLN A 355 9.00 30.97 -0.51
C GLN A 355 10.36 30.64 0.13
N SER A 356 11.48 30.86 -0.56
CA SER A 356 12.76 31.07 0.11
C SER A 356 12.84 32.54 0.55
N ASN A 357 12.17 32.88 1.65
CA ASN A 357 12.22 34.25 2.18
C ASN A 357 13.68 34.64 2.47
N GLU A 358 14.13 35.67 1.78
CA GLU A 358 15.23 36.57 2.12
C GLU A 358 14.94 37.40 3.39
N ASP A 359 14.37 36.78 4.44
CA ASP A 359 14.10 37.44 5.74
C ASP A 359 14.79 36.68 6.89
N SER A 360 16.07 36.36 6.71
CA SER A 360 16.98 36.28 7.86
C SER A 360 17.69 37.62 7.97
N SER A 361 16.97 38.61 8.49
CA SER A 361 17.56 39.72 9.21
C SER A 361 18.48 39.13 10.29
N LEU A 362 19.76 38.99 9.92
CA LEU A 362 20.85 38.77 10.84
C LEU A 362 20.92 39.99 11.76
N GLU A 363 20.13 39.99 12.82
CA GLU A 363 20.39 40.80 14.00
C GLU A 363 21.74 40.35 14.58
N LYS A 364 22.78 41.07 14.18
CA LYS A 364 24.05 41.09 14.90
C LYS A 364 23.78 41.67 16.29
N ARG A 365 23.84 40.83 17.32
CA ARG A 365 24.35 41.21 18.65
C ARG A 365 25.18 40.09 19.25
#